data_AF-A0A820BQQ1-F1
#
_entry.id   AF-A0A820BQQ1-F1
#
_cell.length_a   1.000
_cell.length_b   1.000
_cell.length_c   1.000
_cell.angle_alpha   90.00
_cell.angle_beta   90.00
_cell.angle_gamma   90.00
#
_symmetry.space_group_name_H-M   'P 1'
#
loop_
_entity.id
_entity.type
_entity.pdbx_description
1 polymer ?
#
loop_
_entity_poly.entity_id
_entity_poly.type
_entity_poly.pdbx_seq_one_letter_code
_entity_poly.pdbx_strand_id
1 'polypeptide(L)'
;MTTATTDKKLYDICQKAKGISKCEGCSKIFCYNHFGDHRQELNQQLDEVEVTCDLFRQTLNPSPFCPIVVSPCKIKINDNTRWLQDGITITGGNQRGNELSQLDGPWGICVDDDEQTIYIADTFNHRIIEWKYGATHGQVMAGGNGPGKRIDQLYEPTDLAVDKEKDCFIICDRGNRRVVRWPRRNGTCGQTVISDVQCYGLTKDHDKYFYIADHERHEIRRWRIGDTCETVVAGGHGEGNRLDQLDSPGYIFVDKDYSVYISDEKNHRVMKWIKGATEGIVVAGGQGKGNGLAQLSGPREVLADQLGTVYVTDCGNHRVMLWSKGAT
;
A
#
# COMPACT_ATOMS: atom_id res chain seq x y z
N MET A 1 -36.67 6.55 47.73
CA MET A 1 -37.25 6.22 46.41
C MET A 1 -36.39 6.88 45.34
N THR A 2 -35.41 6.16 44.83
CA THR A 2 -34.58 6.59 43.70
C THR A 2 -34.77 5.54 42.63
N THR A 3 -35.37 5.98 41.53
CA THR A 3 -35.90 5.15 40.44
C THR A 3 -34.78 4.46 39.68
N ALA A 4 -34.79 3.13 39.69
CA ALA A 4 -34.03 2.30 38.77
C ALA A 4 -34.53 2.57 37.34
N THR A 5 -33.72 3.24 36.54
CA THR A 5 -33.90 3.29 35.08
C THR A 5 -33.65 1.88 34.55
N THR A 6 -34.75 1.24 34.15
CA THR A 6 -34.76 -0.07 33.50
C THR A 6 -34.03 0.04 32.16
N ASP A 7 -32.97 -0.75 32.00
CA ASP A 7 -32.30 -1.01 30.71
C ASP A 7 -33.33 -1.57 29.72
N LYS A 8 -34.01 -0.68 28.99
CA LYS A 8 -34.83 -1.08 27.85
C LYS A 8 -33.90 -1.57 26.76
N LYS A 9 -34.02 -2.86 26.42
CA LYS A 9 -33.28 -3.48 25.33
C LYS A 9 -33.63 -2.76 24.03
N LEU A 10 -32.64 -2.29 23.27
CA LEU A 10 -32.81 -1.63 21.96
C LEU A 10 -33.64 -2.46 20.96
N TYR A 11 -33.74 -3.76 21.17
CA TYR A 11 -34.67 -4.65 20.46
C TYR A 11 -36.14 -4.19 20.56
N ASP A 12 -36.58 -3.70 21.73
CA ASP A 12 -37.99 -3.31 21.97
C ASP A 12 -38.39 -2.03 21.20
N ILE A 13 -37.41 -1.28 20.67
CA ILE A 13 -37.62 -0.01 19.96
C ILE A 13 -37.83 -0.24 18.45
N CYS A 14 -37.25 -1.30 17.87
CA CYS A 14 -37.17 -1.48 16.42
C CYS A 14 -38.47 -1.99 15.77
N GLN A 15 -39.29 -2.76 16.49
CA GLN A 15 -40.53 -3.43 16.02
C GLN A 15 -40.45 -4.19 14.67
N LYS A 16 -39.27 -4.36 14.07
CA LYS A 16 -39.03 -5.11 12.83
C LYS A 16 -38.18 -6.33 13.12
N ALA A 17 -38.85 -7.47 13.27
CA ALA A 17 -38.22 -8.74 13.59
C ALA A 17 -37.59 -9.38 12.33
N LYS A 18 -36.26 -9.29 12.21
CA LYS A 18 -35.45 -10.24 11.42
C LYS A 18 -34.13 -10.46 12.16
N GLY A 19 -34.03 -11.59 12.86
CA GLY A 19 -32.81 -12.08 13.53
C GLY A 19 -32.38 -11.26 14.75
N ILE A 20 -31.97 -11.97 15.81
CA ILE A 20 -31.41 -11.37 17.03
C ILE A 20 -29.95 -11.80 17.12
N SER A 21 -29.03 -10.84 17.30
CA SER A 21 -27.59 -11.09 17.47
C SER A 21 -27.12 -10.51 18.81
N LYS A 22 -26.31 -11.28 19.54
CA LYS A 22 -25.68 -10.85 20.80
C LYS A 22 -24.26 -10.38 20.51
N CYS A 23 -23.91 -9.20 20.98
CA CYS A 23 -22.53 -8.73 20.92
C CYS A 23 -21.71 -9.42 22.02
N GLU A 24 -20.60 -10.08 21.68
CA GLU A 24 -19.75 -10.73 22.67
C GLU A 24 -19.03 -9.73 23.59
N GLY A 25 -18.63 -8.57 23.05
CA GLY A 25 -17.91 -7.55 23.81
C GLY A 25 -18.71 -6.89 24.95
N CYS A 26 -19.97 -6.53 24.71
CA CYS A 26 -20.80 -5.82 25.71
C CYS A 26 -21.99 -6.64 26.24
N SER A 27 -22.16 -7.88 25.75
CA SER A 27 -23.28 -8.78 26.07
C SER A 27 -24.69 -8.25 25.76
N LYS A 28 -24.82 -7.10 25.10
CA LYS A 28 -26.11 -6.53 24.67
C LYS A 28 -26.65 -7.27 23.43
N ILE A 29 -27.96 -7.19 23.25
CA ILE A 29 -28.71 -7.92 22.23
C ILE A 29 -29.37 -6.93 21.26
N PHE A 30 -29.19 -7.15 19.95
CA PHE A 30 -29.63 -6.25 18.89
C PHE A 30 -30.40 -7.01 17.80
N CYS A 31 -31.25 -6.30 17.05
CA CYS A 31 -31.75 -6.80 15.78
C CYS A 31 -30.67 -6.65 14.69
N TYR A 32 -30.83 -7.35 13.55
CA TYR A 32 -29.84 -7.33 12.47
C TYR A 32 -29.44 -5.92 12.00
N ASN A 33 -30.40 -5.00 11.88
CA ASN A 33 -30.13 -3.63 11.42
C ASN A 33 -29.34 -2.81 12.46
N HIS A 34 -29.72 -2.89 13.74
CA HIS A 34 -29.04 -2.13 14.80
C HIS A 34 -27.74 -2.76 15.28
N PHE A 35 -27.48 -4.04 14.94
CA PHE A 35 -26.20 -4.67 15.22
C PHE A 35 -25.07 -4.02 14.40
N GLY A 36 -25.37 -3.57 13.17
CA GLY A 36 -24.44 -2.77 12.36
C GLY A 36 -24.08 -1.44 13.00
N ASP A 37 -25.09 -0.69 13.44
CA ASP A 37 -24.91 0.62 14.10
C ASP A 37 -24.15 0.48 15.42
N HIS A 38 -24.49 -0.54 16.23
CA HIS A 38 -23.79 -0.81 17.47
C HIS A 38 -22.32 -1.22 17.25
N ARG A 39 -22.02 -1.97 16.18
CA ARG A 39 -20.66 -2.30 15.81
C ARG A 39 -19.87 -1.05 15.40
N GLN A 40 -20.50 -0.09 14.73
CA GLN A 40 -19.87 1.20 14.42
C GLN A 40 -19.60 2.00 15.69
N GLU A 41 -20.54 2.04 16.64
CA GLU A 41 -20.36 2.68 17.95
C GLU A 41 -19.19 2.07 18.74
N LEU A 42 -19.08 0.74 18.76
CA LEU A 42 -17.95 0.04 19.41
C LEU A 42 -16.61 0.34 18.74
N ASN A 43 -16.58 0.40 17.40
CA ASN A 43 -15.37 0.77 16.67
C ASN A 43 -14.96 2.22 16.97
N GLN A 44 -15.93 3.14 17.06
CA GLN A 44 -15.66 4.53 17.44
C GLN A 44 -15.11 4.64 18.87
N GLN A 45 -15.64 3.86 19.81
CA GLN A 45 -15.10 3.79 21.18
C GLN A 45 -13.68 3.20 21.21
N LEU A 46 -13.39 2.21 20.35
CA LEU A 46 -12.05 1.64 20.24
C LEU A 46 -11.06 2.68 19.70
N ASP A 47 -11.44 3.43 18.66
CA ASP A 47 -10.63 4.52 18.11
C ASP A 47 -10.31 5.58 19.20
N GLU A 48 -11.29 5.95 20.04
CA GLU A 48 -11.10 6.88 21.15
C GLU A 48 -10.10 6.34 22.20
N VAL A 49 -10.14 5.04 22.49
CA VAL A 49 -9.19 4.38 23.41
C VAL A 49 -7.79 4.33 22.82
N GLU A 50 -7.65 4.01 21.53
CA GLU A 50 -6.34 4.02 20.84
C GLU A 50 -5.71 5.42 20.88
N VAL A 51 -6.48 6.45 20.55
CA VAL A 51 -6.05 7.86 20.65
C VAL A 51 -5.60 8.18 22.08
N THR A 52 -6.35 7.75 23.09
CA THR A 52 -6.01 7.98 24.51
C THR A 52 -4.73 7.23 24.91
N CYS A 53 -4.55 5.99 24.46
CA CYS A 53 -3.33 5.22 24.71
C CYS A 53 -2.10 5.86 24.05
N ASP A 54 -2.24 6.41 22.84
CA ASP A 54 -1.16 7.08 22.14
C ASP A 54 -0.79 8.42 22.81
N LEU A 55 -1.78 9.20 23.24
CA LEU A 55 -1.58 10.38 24.10
C LEU A 55 -0.82 10.01 25.37
N PHE A 56 -1.20 8.91 26.03
CA PHE A 56 -0.52 8.43 27.24
C PHE A 56 0.93 7.99 26.96
N ARG A 57 1.19 7.28 25.85
CA ARG A 57 2.56 6.92 25.44
C ARG A 57 3.43 8.16 25.18
N GLN A 58 2.86 9.21 24.59
CA GLN A 58 3.54 10.49 24.41
C GLN A 58 3.87 11.18 25.74
N THR A 59 3.01 11.05 26.76
CA THR A 59 3.33 11.55 28.11
C THR A 59 4.45 10.78 28.81
N LEU A 60 4.63 9.49 28.50
CA LEU A 60 5.69 8.66 29.07
C LEU A 60 7.06 8.92 28.43
N ASN A 61 7.10 9.36 27.16
CA ASN A 61 8.32 9.70 26.43
C ASN A 61 8.27 11.15 25.94
N PRO A 62 8.52 12.15 26.82
CA PRO A 62 8.50 13.55 26.41
C PRO A 62 9.69 13.84 25.48
N SER A 63 9.46 13.81 24.18
CA SER A 63 10.29 14.52 23.20
C SER A 63 10.21 16.03 23.46
N PRO A 64 11.30 16.81 23.30
CA PRO A 64 11.31 18.24 23.60
C PRO A 64 10.62 19.10 22.52
N PHE A 65 9.46 18.69 22.01
CA PHE A 65 8.66 19.51 21.08
C PHE A 65 7.15 19.44 21.38
N CYS A 66 6.62 20.63 21.73
CA CYS A 66 5.26 21.16 21.86
C CYS A 66 3.99 20.27 21.67
N PRO A 67 2.92 20.46 22.49
CA PRO A 67 1.69 19.66 22.42
C PRO A 67 0.73 20.17 21.32
N ILE A 68 0.13 19.25 20.56
CA ILE A 68 -0.95 19.56 19.61
C ILE A 68 -2.29 19.09 20.21
N VAL A 69 -3.22 20.04 20.33
CA VAL A 69 -4.64 19.80 20.63
C VAL A 69 -5.31 19.19 19.39
N VAL A 70 -5.91 18.02 19.53
CA VAL A 70 -6.57 17.31 18.42
C VAL A 70 -7.94 17.93 18.15
N SER A 71 -7.98 18.87 17.21
CA SER A 71 -9.18 19.23 16.44
C SER A 71 -9.30 18.24 15.27
N PRO A 72 -10.49 17.98 14.66
CA PRO A 72 -10.63 17.01 13.59
C PRO A 72 -9.70 17.41 12.44
N CYS A 73 -8.62 16.65 12.29
CA CYS A 73 -7.55 16.98 11.36
C CYS A 73 -8.06 16.68 9.96
N LYS A 74 -8.72 17.67 9.34
CA LYS A 74 -8.43 17.93 7.94
C LYS A 74 -6.91 18.10 7.90
N ILE A 75 -6.19 17.28 7.16
CA ILE A 75 -4.80 17.58 6.81
C ILE A 75 -4.85 18.90 6.05
N LYS A 76 -4.81 20.02 6.78
CA LYS A 76 -4.27 21.25 6.27
C LYS A 76 -2.78 20.94 6.21
N ILE A 77 -2.28 20.69 5.01
CA ILE A 77 -0.87 20.89 4.73
C ILE A 77 -0.56 22.26 5.34
N ASN A 78 0.25 22.28 6.39
CA ASN A 78 0.47 23.49 7.16
C ASN A 78 1.02 24.54 6.19
N ASP A 79 0.31 25.66 6.00
CA ASP A 79 0.69 26.72 5.03
C ASP A 79 2.09 27.31 5.33
N ASN A 80 2.66 26.96 6.49
CA ASN A 80 4.00 27.34 6.95
C ASN A 80 5.06 26.24 6.94
N THR A 81 4.76 25.00 6.55
CA THR A 81 5.80 24.07 6.07
C THR A 81 6.12 24.44 4.64
N ARG A 82 6.90 25.51 4.49
CA ARG A 82 7.58 25.76 3.21
C ARG A 82 8.62 24.66 3.07
N TRP A 83 8.31 23.64 2.28
CA TRP A 83 9.33 22.81 1.67
C TRP A 83 10.39 23.75 1.10
N LEU A 84 11.67 23.44 1.32
CA LEU A 84 12.72 24.14 0.59
C LEU A 84 12.36 24.02 -0.90
N GLN A 85 12.24 25.16 -1.58
CA GLN A 85 11.83 25.16 -3.00
C GLN A 85 12.86 24.47 -3.89
N ASP A 86 14.10 24.36 -3.39
CA ASP A 86 15.18 23.66 -4.06
C ASP A 86 15.11 22.17 -3.75
N GLY A 87 14.74 21.40 -4.78
CA GLY A 87 14.95 19.95 -4.77
C GLY A 87 16.44 19.64 -4.79
N ILE A 88 16.88 18.70 -3.95
CA ILE A 88 18.27 18.22 -3.95
C ILE A 88 18.26 16.86 -4.63
N THR A 89 19.04 16.72 -5.70
CA THR A 89 19.31 15.41 -6.30
C THR A 89 20.15 14.59 -5.34
N ILE A 90 19.56 13.53 -4.79
CA ILE A 90 20.25 12.59 -3.90
C ILE A 90 20.87 11.41 -4.64
N THR A 91 20.36 11.05 -5.84
CA THR A 91 20.84 9.92 -6.67
C THR A 91 20.67 10.18 -8.17
N GLY A 92 21.42 9.45 -9.02
CA GLY A 92 21.17 9.35 -10.47
C GLY A 92 21.73 10.46 -11.39
N GLY A 93 22.46 11.44 -10.85
CA GLY A 93 23.42 12.22 -11.64
C GLY A 93 22.84 13.21 -12.66
N ASN A 94 21.57 13.62 -12.52
CA ASN A 94 20.87 14.61 -13.38
C ASN A 94 20.85 14.28 -14.89
N GLN A 95 21.21 13.07 -15.30
CA GLN A 95 21.15 12.63 -16.69
C GLN A 95 20.94 11.11 -16.77
N ARG A 96 20.30 10.67 -17.85
CA ARG A 96 20.14 9.25 -18.16
C ARG A 96 21.50 8.62 -18.47
N GLY A 97 21.76 7.46 -17.90
CA GLY A 97 22.92 6.64 -18.26
C GLY A 97 23.09 5.41 -17.39
N ASN A 98 24.21 4.71 -17.54
CA ASN A 98 24.47 3.42 -16.89
C ASN A 98 25.69 3.43 -15.94
N GLU A 99 26.36 4.58 -15.80
CA GLU A 99 27.40 4.76 -14.79
C GLU A 99 26.81 4.55 -13.38
N LEU A 100 27.66 4.30 -12.38
CA LEU A 100 27.20 4.11 -10.99
C LEU A 100 26.64 5.41 -10.38
N SER A 101 26.94 6.56 -10.96
CA SER A 101 26.37 7.85 -10.60
C SER A 101 25.04 8.15 -11.34
N GLN A 102 24.64 7.32 -12.29
CA GLN A 102 23.50 7.55 -13.20
C GLN A 102 22.43 6.46 -13.06
N LEU A 103 21.21 6.79 -13.48
CA LEU A 103 20.09 5.86 -13.56
C LEU A 103 19.42 5.96 -14.94
N ASP A 104 18.72 4.91 -15.35
CA ASP A 104 17.91 4.87 -16.56
C ASP A 104 16.52 4.26 -16.26
N GLY A 105 15.52 5.12 -16.23
CA GLY A 105 14.15 4.75 -15.87
C GLY A 105 14.04 4.14 -14.48
N PRO A 106 14.43 4.84 -13.39
CA PRO A 106 14.20 4.36 -12.05
C PRO A 106 12.70 4.31 -11.76
N TRP A 107 12.16 3.14 -11.40
CA TRP A 107 10.71 2.97 -11.17
C TRP A 107 10.40 2.73 -9.69
N GLY A 108 10.87 1.62 -9.14
CA GLY A 108 10.70 1.29 -7.73
C GLY A 108 11.81 1.86 -6.84
N ILE A 109 11.44 2.25 -5.63
CA ILE A 109 12.36 2.68 -4.58
C ILE A 109 11.98 2.02 -3.25
N CYS A 110 12.98 1.59 -2.50
CA CYS A 110 12.81 1.07 -1.15
C CYS A 110 13.80 1.78 -0.22
N VAL A 111 13.30 2.29 0.91
CA VAL A 111 14.13 2.98 1.91
C VAL A 111 14.41 2.04 3.07
N ASP A 112 15.69 1.91 3.44
CA ASP A 112 16.13 1.30 4.68
C ASP A 112 16.67 2.38 5.62
N ASP A 113 15.79 2.84 6.52
CA ASP A 113 16.12 3.89 7.49
C ASP A 113 17.20 3.47 8.49
N ASP A 114 17.26 2.18 8.84
CA ASP A 114 18.23 1.65 9.82
C ASP A 114 19.66 1.72 9.24
N GLU A 115 19.80 1.46 7.94
CA GLU A 115 21.08 1.53 7.23
C GLU A 115 21.30 2.88 6.51
N GLN A 116 20.38 3.84 6.66
CA GLN A 116 20.35 5.12 5.95
C GLN A 116 20.64 4.95 4.45
N THR A 117 19.92 4.03 3.83
CA THR A 117 20.21 3.56 2.47
C THR A 117 18.93 3.50 1.67
N ILE A 118 19.01 3.89 0.40
CA ILE A 118 17.91 3.68 -0.56
C ILE A 118 18.33 2.67 -1.61
N TYR A 119 17.40 1.82 -1.97
CA TYR A 119 17.54 0.85 -3.03
C TYR A 119 16.60 1.23 -4.17
N ILE A 120 17.12 1.20 -5.39
CA ILE A 120 16.40 1.69 -6.57
C ILE A 120 16.37 0.59 -7.62
N ALA A 121 15.19 0.32 -8.17
CA ALA A 121 15.05 -0.47 -9.38
C ALA A 121 15.41 0.40 -10.59
N ASP A 122 16.65 0.24 -11.06
CA ASP A 122 17.19 0.92 -12.24
C ASP A 122 16.77 0.13 -13.49
N THR A 123 15.49 0.27 -13.83
CA THR A 123 14.72 -0.65 -14.69
C THR A 123 15.40 -0.91 -16.04
N PHE A 124 15.80 0.14 -16.75
CA PHE A 124 16.35 0.01 -18.10
C PHE A 124 17.86 -0.30 -18.10
N ASN A 125 18.53 -0.15 -16.96
CA ASN A 125 19.87 -0.72 -16.75
C ASN A 125 19.84 -2.15 -16.18
N HIS A 126 18.64 -2.71 -15.95
CA HIS A 126 18.43 -4.10 -15.53
C HIS A 126 19.18 -4.48 -14.25
N ARG A 127 19.12 -3.59 -13.25
CA ARG A 127 19.84 -3.75 -11.99
C ARG A 127 19.09 -3.12 -10.82
N ILE A 128 19.42 -3.59 -9.63
CA ILE A 128 19.09 -2.89 -8.38
C ILE A 128 20.35 -2.17 -7.90
N ILE A 129 20.23 -0.87 -7.64
CA ILE A 129 21.30 -0.03 -7.12
C ILE A 129 21.03 0.28 -5.64
N GLU A 130 22.05 0.12 -4.81
CA GLU A 130 22.15 0.69 -3.47
C GLU A 130 22.73 2.09 -3.54
N TRP A 131 22.16 3.01 -2.77
CA TRP A 131 22.70 4.34 -2.57
C TRP A 131 22.65 4.72 -1.09
N LYS A 132 23.81 4.82 -0.46
CA LYS A 132 23.92 5.20 0.95
C LYS A 132 23.80 6.71 1.12
N TYR A 133 23.33 7.14 2.28
CA TYR A 133 23.28 8.56 2.63
C TYR A 133 24.65 9.22 2.43
N GLY A 134 24.67 10.31 1.67
CA GLY A 134 25.88 11.07 1.34
C GLY A 134 26.80 10.45 0.27
N ALA A 135 26.47 9.29 -0.30
CA ALA A 135 27.24 8.71 -1.40
C ALA A 135 27.08 9.53 -2.68
N THR A 136 28.13 9.58 -3.51
CA THR A 136 28.12 10.27 -4.82
C THR A 136 27.85 9.32 -5.99
N HIS A 137 27.94 8.01 -5.74
CA HIS A 137 27.64 6.95 -6.70
C HIS A 137 27.02 5.77 -5.94
N GLY A 138 26.20 5.00 -6.65
CA GLY A 138 25.60 3.78 -6.14
C GLY A 138 26.52 2.56 -6.23
N GLN A 139 26.01 1.45 -5.74
CA GLN A 139 26.60 0.11 -5.84
C GLN A 139 25.56 -0.86 -6.39
N VAL A 140 25.95 -1.73 -7.32
CA VAL A 140 25.04 -2.76 -7.85
C VAL A 140 24.84 -3.85 -6.81
N MET A 141 23.59 -4.11 -6.44
CA MET A 141 23.23 -5.13 -5.45
C MET A 141 22.63 -6.38 -6.09
N ALA A 142 21.94 -6.23 -7.22
CA ALA A 142 21.38 -7.34 -7.99
C ALA A 142 21.32 -6.99 -9.48
N GLY A 143 21.44 -8.00 -10.34
CA GLY A 143 21.49 -7.81 -11.80
C GLY A 143 22.77 -7.10 -12.26
N GLY A 144 22.65 -6.28 -13.31
CA GLY A 144 23.79 -5.54 -13.89
C GLY A 144 24.71 -6.36 -14.81
N ASN A 145 24.45 -7.66 -14.97
CA ASN A 145 25.18 -8.56 -15.87
C ASN A 145 24.50 -8.68 -17.26
N GLY A 146 23.91 -7.59 -17.72
CA GLY A 146 23.05 -7.53 -18.92
C GLY A 146 21.64 -8.05 -18.69
N PRO A 147 20.70 -7.75 -19.63
CA PRO A 147 19.34 -8.25 -19.56
C PRO A 147 19.30 -9.77 -19.76
N GLY A 148 18.56 -10.48 -18.92
CA GLY A 148 18.29 -11.90 -19.17
C GLY A 148 17.73 -12.65 -17.97
N LYS A 149 17.52 -13.97 -18.17
CA LYS A 149 16.90 -14.89 -17.20
C LYS A 149 17.90 -15.66 -16.34
N ARG A 150 19.20 -15.52 -16.57
CA ARG A 150 20.23 -16.23 -15.77
C ARG A 150 20.07 -15.85 -14.29
N ILE A 151 20.59 -16.70 -13.41
CA ILE A 151 20.46 -16.53 -11.96
C ILE A 151 21.13 -15.24 -11.46
N ASP A 152 22.10 -14.72 -12.20
CA ASP A 152 22.85 -13.48 -11.95
C ASP A 152 22.35 -12.29 -12.81
N GLN A 153 21.21 -12.43 -13.49
CA GLN A 153 20.63 -11.42 -14.36
C GLN A 153 19.21 -11.03 -13.94
N LEU A 154 18.84 -9.80 -14.28
CA LEU A 154 17.48 -9.27 -14.24
C LEU A 154 17.11 -8.76 -15.64
N TYR A 155 15.84 -8.55 -15.90
CA TYR A 155 15.35 -7.91 -17.11
C TYR A 155 14.14 -7.03 -16.79
N GLU A 156 14.34 -5.72 -16.89
CA GLU A 156 13.37 -4.67 -16.53
C GLU A 156 12.77 -4.87 -15.13
N PRO A 157 13.58 -4.89 -14.05
CA PRO A 157 13.03 -4.94 -12.70
C PRO A 157 12.24 -3.67 -12.41
N THR A 158 10.99 -3.79 -11.97
CA THR A 158 10.10 -2.62 -11.77
C THR A 158 10.03 -2.15 -10.33
N ASP A 159 10.13 -3.09 -9.40
CA ASP A 159 9.92 -2.82 -7.98
C ASP A 159 10.73 -3.77 -7.09
N LEU A 160 10.97 -3.36 -5.85
CA LEU A 160 11.70 -4.13 -4.87
C LEU A 160 11.23 -3.87 -3.43
N ALA A 161 11.36 -4.88 -2.59
CA ALA A 161 11.16 -4.78 -1.16
C ALA A 161 12.30 -5.47 -0.39
N VAL A 162 12.70 -4.88 0.72
CA VAL A 162 13.71 -5.46 1.62
C VAL A 162 13.04 -6.34 2.67
N ASP A 163 13.51 -7.58 2.80
CA ASP A 163 13.28 -8.42 3.97
C ASP A 163 14.53 -8.41 4.87
N LYS A 164 14.45 -7.68 5.98
CA LYS A 164 15.53 -7.56 6.96
C LYS A 164 15.77 -8.85 7.75
N GLU A 165 14.73 -9.67 7.98
CA GLU A 165 14.89 -10.91 8.75
C GLU A 165 15.65 -11.97 7.97
N LYS A 166 15.40 -12.03 6.66
CA LYS A 166 16.07 -12.97 5.74
C LYS A 166 17.28 -12.35 5.02
N ASP A 167 17.58 -11.09 5.30
CA ASP A 167 18.63 -10.28 4.68
C ASP A 167 18.64 -10.41 3.14
N CYS A 168 17.48 -10.21 2.52
CA CYS A 168 17.30 -10.35 1.08
C CYS A 168 16.37 -9.30 0.48
N PHE A 169 16.56 -9.03 -0.80
CA PHE A 169 15.60 -8.32 -1.64
C PHE A 169 14.58 -9.30 -2.20
N ILE A 170 13.35 -8.85 -2.31
CA ILE A 170 12.32 -9.41 -3.18
C ILE A 170 12.18 -8.43 -4.34
N ILE A 171 12.38 -8.90 -5.56
CA ILE A 171 12.49 -8.06 -6.76
C ILE A 171 11.45 -8.53 -7.77
N CYS A 172 10.66 -7.58 -8.29
CA CYS A 172 9.78 -7.82 -9.41
C CYS A 172 10.55 -7.70 -10.72
N ASP A 173 10.92 -8.85 -11.27
CA ASP A 173 11.71 -8.99 -12.49
C ASP A 173 10.76 -9.12 -13.69
N ARG A 174 10.05 -8.01 -13.98
CA ARG A 174 8.88 -7.96 -14.87
C ARG A 174 9.17 -8.51 -16.26
N GLY A 175 10.28 -8.11 -16.88
CA GLY A 175 10.65 -8.55 -18.23
C GLY A 175 10.86 -10.07 -18.31
N ASN A 176 11.22 -10.69 -17.20
CA ASN A 176 11.38 -12.14 -17.09
C ASN A 176 10.12 -12.88 -16.60
N ARG A 177 9.04 -12.16 -16.27
CA ARG A 177 7.79 -12.69 -15.70
C ARG A 177 8.03 -13.51 -14.43
N ARG A 178 8.79 -12.97 -13.49
CA ARG A 178 9.09 -13.65 -12.21
C ARG A 178 9.30 -12.67 -11.06
N VAL A 179 9.19 -13.20 -9.85
CA VAL A 179 9.68 -12.54 -8.63
C VAL A 179 10.93 -13.28 -8.15
N VAL A 180 11.97 -12.52 -7.87
CA VAL A 180 13.29 -13.04 -7.49
C VAL A 180 13.59 -12.66 -6.05
N ARG A 181 14.02 -13.64 -5.24
CA ARG A 181 14.68 -13.39 -3.97
C ARG A 181 16.18 -13.29 -4.19
N TRP A 182 16.79 -12.20 -3.77
CA TRP A 182 18.22 -11.93 -3.96
C TRP A 182 18.90 -11.63 -2.62
N PRO A 183 20.00 -12.30 -2.23
CA PRO A 183 20.66 -12.01 -0.96
C PRO A 183 21.21 -10.58 -0.94
N ARG A 184 20.95 -9.83 0.13
CA ARG A 184 21.39 -8.43 0.22
C ARG A 184 22.90 -8.31 0.42
N ARG A 185 23.50 -9.30 1.05
CA ARG A 185 24.94 -9.32 1.37
C ARG A 185 25.57 -10.59 0.81
N ASN A 186 26.77 -10.44 0.23
CA ASN A 186 27.58 -11.54 -0.32
C ASN A 186 26.86 -12.46 -1.33
N GLY A 187 25.76 -11.99 -1.94
CA GLY A 187 25.00 -12.71 -2.96
C GLY A 187 25.34 -12.25 -4.37
N THR A 188 25.65 -13.20 -5.26
CA THR A 188 25.92 -12.92 -6.68
C THR A 188 24.79 -13.35 -7.61
N CYS A 189 23.79 -14.04 -7.07
CA CYS A 189 22.66 -14.56 -7.83
C CYS A 189 21.38 -14.56 -7.01
N GLY A 190 20.26 -14.48 -7.71
CA GLY A 190 18.92 -14.59 -7.17
C GLY A 190 18.29 -15.95 -7.42
N GLN A 191 17.30 -16.26 -6.59
CA GLN A 191 16.44 -17.43 -6.70
C GLN A 191 15.04 -16.98 -7.12
N THR A 192 14.48 -17.61 -8.16
CA THR A 192 13.07 -17.39 -8.51
C THR A 192 12.19 -17.96 -7.41
N VAL A 193 11.33 -17.12 -6.82
CA VAL A 193 10.38 -17.52 -5.77
C VAL A 193 8.94 -17.60 -6.28
N ILE A 194 8.61 -16.79 -7.30
CA ILE A 194 7.34 -16.89 -8.04
C ILE A 194 7.68 -16.83 -9.52
N SER A 195 7.16 -17.78 -10.29
CA SER A 195 7.32 -17.84 -11.74
C SER A 195 6.02 -17.49 -12.45
N ASP A 196 6.15 -17.08 -13.70
CA ASP A 196 5.03 -16.80 -14.58
C ASP A 196 4.11 -15.71 -14.05
N VAL A 197 4.68 -14.62 -13.55
CA VAL A 197 3.94 -13.46 -13.02
C VAL A 197 4.49 -12.18 -13.64
N GLN A 198 3.63 -11.36 -14.24
CA GLN A 198 4.05 -10.04 -14.72
C GLN A 198 3.95 -9.04 -13.56
N CYS A 199 4.85 -9.20 -12.58
CA CYS A 199 4.83 -8.34 -11.40
C CYS A 199 5.14 -6.89 -11.77
N TYR A 200 4.18 -5.99 -11.52
CA TYR A 200 4.35 -4.56 -11.77
C TYR A 200 4.70 -3.79 -10.49
N GLY A 201 3.91 -4.00 -9.44
CA GLY A 201 4.11 -3.42 -8.11
C GLY A 201 4.25 -4.50 -7.04
N LEU A 202 5.02 -4.17 -6.00
CA LEU A 202 5.34 -5.02 -4.86
C LEU A 202 5.18 -4.24 -3.57
N THR A 203 4.48 -4.81 -2.59
CA THR A 203 4.47 -4.23 -1.24
C THR A 203 4.49 -5.32 -0.18
N LYS A 204 4.74 -4.93 1.06
CA LYS A 204 4.87 -5.84 2.20
C LYS A 204 4.02 -5.31 3.35
N ASP A 205 3.22 -6.18 3.96
CA ASP A 205 2.47 -5.83 5.16
C ASP A 205 3.33 -5.97 6.44
N HIS A 206 2.75 -5.57 7.57
CA HIS A 206 3.43 -5.60 8.86
C HIS A 206 3.70 -7.03 9.37
N ASP A 207 2.90 -8.01 8.92
CA ASP A 207 3.03 -9.47 9.15
C ASP A 207 3.99 -10.17 8.18
N LYS A 208 4.67 -9.40 7.32
CA LYS A 208 5.69 -9.88 6.38
C LYS A 208 5.13 -10.73 5.23
N TYR A 209 3.84 -10.61 4.91
CA TYR A 209 3.35 -11.07 3.62
C TYR A 209 3.69 -10.04 2.55
N PHE A 210 4.09 -10.54 1.39
CA PHE A 210 4.30 -9.76 0.20
C PHE A 210 3.04 -9.82 -0.66
N TYR A 211 2.76 -8.70 -1.33
CA TYR A 211 1.65 -8.54 -2.25
C TYR A 211 2.23 -8.10 -3.58
N ILE A 212 1.83 -8.77 -4.65
CA ILE A 212 2.25 -8.44 -6.02
C ILE A 212 1.06 -8.24 -6.92
N ALA A 213 1.18 -7.28 -7.82
CA ALA A 213 0.21 -7.06 -8.88
C ALA A 213 0.65 -7.87 -10.09
N ASP A 214 -0.07 -8.94 -10.40
CA ASP A 214 0.08 -9.66 -11.66
C ASP A 214 -0.70 -8.89 -12.73
N HIS A 215 0.01 -8.02 -13.44
CA HIS A 215 -0.59 -7.13 -14.42
C HIS A 215 -1.26 -7.90 -15.58
N GLU A 216 -0.70 -9.04 -15.96
CA GLU A 216 -1.20 -9.88 -17.06
C GLU A 216 -2.41 -10.72 -16.67
N ARG A 217 -2.49 -11.16 -15.41
CA ARG A 217 -3.65 -11.93 -14.91
C ARG A 217 -4.74 -11.10 -14.26
N HIS A 218 -4.50 -9.80 -14.10
CA HIS A 218 -5.45 -8.86 -13.52
C HIS A 218 -5.85 -9.25 -12.09
N GLU A 219 -4.85 -9.58 -11.27
CA GLU A 219 -5.06 -10.04 -9.91
C GLU A 219 -3.93 -9.60 -8.98
N ILE A 220 -4.26 -9.50 -7.69
CA ILE A 220 -3.27 -9.27 -6.64
C ILE A 220 -3.06 -10.57 -5.88
N ARG A 221 -1.81 -10.99 -5.78
CA ARG A 221 -1.42 -12.20 -5.06
C ARG A 221 -0.71 -11.83 -3.78
N ARG A 222 -1.02 -12.57 -2.71
CA ARG A 222 -0.36 -12.51 -1.42
C ARG A 222 0.39 -13.81 -1.17
N TRP A 223 1.63 -13.71 -0.70
CA TRP A 223 2.41 -14.87 -0.26
C TRP A 223 3.40 -14.47 0.84
N ARG A 224 3.99 -15.47 1.50
CA ARG A 224 5.11 -15.26 2.43
C ARG A 224 6.33 -16.05 1.95
N ILE A 225 7.53 -15.55 2.23
CA ILE A 225 8.75 -16.26 1.89
C ILE A 225 8.81 -17.60 2.65
N GLY A 226 8.96 -18.68 1.89
CA GLY A 226 9.00 -20.05 2.41
C GLY A 226 7.67 -20.79 2.32
N ASP A 227 6.56 -20.09 2.06
CA ASP A 227 5.29 -20.71 1.77
C ASP A 227 5.32 -21.34 0.37
N THR A 228 4.60 -22.44 0.21
CA THR A 228 4.43 -23.12 -1.09
C THR A 228 3.16 -22.68 -1.82
N CYS A 229 2.31 -21.88 -1.19
CA CYS A 229 1.00 -21.51 -1.69
C CYS A 229 0.83 -19.99 -1.74
N GLU A 230 0.40 -19.50 -2.89
CA GLU A 230 -0.02 -18.11 -3.10
C GLU A 230 -1.54 -18.01 -2.89
N THR A 231 -2.03 -16.86 -2.45
CA THR A 231 -3.46 -16.57 -2.34
C THR A 231 -3.81 -15.35 -3.17
N VAL A 232 -4.81 -15.45 -4.04
CA VAL A 232 -5.40 -14.28 -4.70
C VAL A 232 -6.24 -13.52 -3.68
N VAL A 233 -5.95 -12.23 -3.49
CA VAL A 233 -6.62 -11.38 -2.48
C VAL A 233 -7.47 -10.27 -3.10
N ALA A 234 -7.33 -10.01 -4.40
CA ALA A 234 -8.15 -9.08 -5.16
C ALA A 234 -8.10 -9.44 -6.66
N GLY A 235 -9.20 -9.19 -7.38
CA GLY A 235 -9.35 -9.62 -8.78
C GLY A 235 -9.51 -11.14 -8.90
N GLY A 236 -8.86 -11.75 -9.89
CA GLY A 236 -8.88 -13.20 -10.12
C GLY A 236 -10.10 -13.73 -10.90
N HIS A 237 -10.98 -12.82 -11.36
CA HIS A 237 -12.16 -13.14 -12.18
C HIS A 237 -12.01 -12.66 -13.62
N GLY A 238 -10.77 -12.63 -14.11
CA GLY A 238 -10.38 -12.14 -15.44
C GLY A 238 -10.44 -10.61 -15.57
N GLU A 239 -10.04 -10.14 -16.77
CA GLU A 239 -10.09 -8.74 -17.16
C GLU A 239 -11.53 -8.20 -17.11
N GLY A 240 -11.69 -7.00 -16.56
CA GLY A 240 -12.94 -6.27 -16.65
C GLY A 240 -13.10 -5.21 -15.57
N ASN A 241 -14.28 -4.57 -15.54
CA ASN A 241 -14.54 -3.39 -14.70
C ASN A 241 -15.58 -3.62 -13.59
N ARG A 242 -16.01 -4.88 -13.36
CA ARG A 242 -16.84 -5.22 -12.21
C ARG A 242 -16.08 -5.03 -10.90
N LEU A 243 -16.78 -5.05 -9.76
CA LEU A 243 -16.17 -4.86 -8.45
C LEU A 243 -15.32 -6.07 -8.01
N ASP A 244 -15.52 -7.24 -8.61
CA ASP A 244 -14.73 -8.47 -8.41
C ASP A 244 -13.59 -8.65 -9.43
N GLN A 245 -13.45 -7.71 -10.36
CA GLN A 245 -12.47 -7.74 -11.46
C GLN A 245 -11.51 -6.55 -11.40
N LEU A 246 -10.36 -6.73 -12.06
CA LEU A 246 -9.39 -5.69 -12.33
C LEU A 246 -9.06 -5.72 -13.83
N ASP A 247 -8.46 -4.65 -14.33
CA ASP A 247 -7.83 -4.60 -15.64
C ASP A 247 -6.47 -3.91 -15.50
N SER A 248 -5.44 -4.74 -15.67
CA SER A 248 -4.03 -4.32 -15.67
C SER A 248 -3.65 -3.57 -14.38
N PRO A 249 -3.78 -4.19 -13.19
CA PRO A 249 -3.47 -3.54 -11.94
C PRO A 249 -1.98 -3.17 -11.87
N GLY A 250 -1.71 -1.95 -11.41
CA GLY A 250 -0.36 -1.40 -11.29
C GLY A 250 0.20 -1.56 -9.88
N TYR A 251 0.24 -0.46 -9.13
CA TYR A 251 0.82 -0.43 -7.79
C TYR A 251 -0.20 -0.74 -6.70
N ILE A 252 0.33 -1.17 -5.56
CA ILE A 252 -0.42 -1.66 -4.41
C ILE A 252 0.05 -0.92 -3.17
N PHE A 253 -0.90 -0.55 -2.32
CA PHE A 253 -0.65 -0.16 -0.94
C PHE A 253 -1.47 -1.02 0.01
N VAL A 254 -0.87 -1.45 1.12
CA VAL A 254 -1.56 -2.24 2.15
C VAL A 254 -1.58 -1.44 3.45
N ASP A 255 -2.77 -1.21 3.99
CA ASP A 255 -2.94 -0.50 5.26
C ASP A 255 -2.75 -1.42 6.49
N LYS A 256 -2.80 -0.83 7.69
CA LYS A 256 -2.64 -1.55 8.96
C LYS A 256 -3.68 -2.66 9.18
N ASP A 257 -4.84 -2.53 8.55
CA ASP A 257 -5.95 -3.49 8.62
C ASP A 257 -5.89 -4.53 7.49
N TYR A 258 -4.76 -4.60 6.78
CA TYR A 258 -4.53 -5.45 5.61
C TYR A 258 -5.51 -5.22 4.45
N SER A 259 -6.11 -4.03 4.38
CA SER A 259 -6.86 -3.66 3.19
C SER A 259 -5.88 -3.32 2.08
N VAL A 260 -6.18 -3.79 0.88
CA VAL A 260 -5.34 -3.65 -0.29
C VAL A 260 -5.92 -2.55 -1.18
N TYR A 261 -5.17 -1.47 -1.36
CA TYR A 261 -5.48 -0.39 -2.31
C TYR A 261 -4.72 -0.65 -3.59
N ILE A 262 -5.42 -0.59 -4.71
CA ILE A 262 -4.94 -1.05 -6.00
C ILE A 262 -5.28 0.01 -7.03
N SER A 263 -4.28 0.46 -7.76
CA SER A 263 -4.53 1.25 -8.97
C SER A 263 -4.89 0.31 -10.10
N ASP A 264 -6.17 0.36 -10.48
CA ASP A 264 -6.76 -0.43 -11.55
C ASP A 264 -6.61 0.38 -12.86
N GLU A 265 -5.40 0.31 -13.44
CA GLU A 265 -4.85 1.31 -14.37
C GLU A 265 -5.77 1.56 -15.57
N LYS A 266 -6.20 0.48 -16.23
CA LYS A 266 -7.00 0.55 -17.46
C LYS A 266 -8.47 0.86 -17.21
N ASN A 267 -8.97 0.51 -16.03
CA ASN A 267 -10.29 0.94 -15.57
C ASN A 267 -10.30 2.38 -15.02
N HIS A 268 -9.14 3.03 -14.90
CA HIS A 268 -9.01 4.43 -14.48
C HIS A 268 -9.67 4.70 -13.13
N ARG A 269 -9.41 3.81 -12.17
CA ARG A 269 -9.94 3.88 -10.82
C ARG A 269 -8.93 3.35 -9.82
N VAL A 270 -9.17 3.65 -8.55
CA VAL A 270 -8.49 3.00 -7.42
C VAL A 270 -9.51 2.17 -6.67
N MET A 271 -9.16 0.91 -6.45
CA MET A 271 -9.98 -0.06 -5.73
C MET A 271 -9.39 -0.31 -4.34
N LYS A 272 -10.25 -0.46 -3.33
CA LYS A 272 -9.90 -0.96 -2.01
C LYS A 272 -10.55 -2.32 -1.79
N TRP A 273 -9.76 -3.35 -1.55
CA TRP A 273 -10.23 -4.65 -1.06
C TRP A 273 -10.00 -4.75 0.43
N ILE A 274 -11.07 -4.95 1.19
CA ILE A 274 -10.97 -5.28 2.62
C ILE A 274 -10.54 -6.74 2.75
N LYS A 275 -9.69 -7.06 3.73
CA LYS A 275 -9.24 -8.43 3.98
C LYS A 275 -10.41 -9.42 4.03
N GLY A 276 -10.41 -10.40 3.11
CA GLY A 276 -11.44 -11.44 3.01
C GLY A 276 -12.71 -11.05 2.25
N ALA A 277 -12.79 -9.83 1.71
CA ALA A 277 -13.89 -9.43 0.84
C ALA A 277 -13.83 -10.14 -0.52
N THR A 278 -15.00 -10.43 -1.09
CA THR A 278 -15.12 -11.05 -2.42
C THR A 278 -15.07 -10.03 -3.56
N GLU A 279 -15.34 -8.76 -3.25
CA GLU A 279 -15.32 -7.64 -4.20
C GLU A 279 -14.70 -6.41 -3.54
N GLY A 280 -14.21 -5.49 -4.37
CA GLY A 280 -13.58 -4.24 -3.95
C GLY A 280 -14.55 -3.07 -3.94
N ILE A 281 -14.08 -1.97 -3.37
CA ILE A 281 -14.81 -0.70 -3.30
C ILE A 281 -14.02 0.32 -4.12
N VAL A 282 -14.69 1.05 -5.01
CA VAL A 282 -14.07 2.19 -5.70
C VAL A 282 -13.85 3.31 -4.68
N VAL A 283 -12.61 3.72 -4.48
CA VAL A 283 -12.24 4.78 -3.51
C VAL A 283 -11.72 6.05 -4.18
N ALA A 284 -11.34 5.99 -5.47
CA ALA A 284 -11.04 7.15 -6.30
C ALA A 284 -11.31 6.84 -7.78
N GLY A 285 -11.67 7.86 -8.56
CA GLY A 285 -11.99 7.71 -9.98
C GLY A 285 -13.27 6.90 -10.23
N GLY A 286 -13.28 6.10 -11.30
CA GLY A 286 -14.43 5.23 -11.65
C GLY A 286 -15.55 5.91 -12.45
N GLN A 287 -15.46 7.22 -12.73
CA GLN A 287 -16.37 7.94 -13.63
C GLN A 287 -15.84 8.00 -15.08
N GLY A 288 -15.17 6.93 -15.49
CA GLY A 288 -14.49 6.81 -16.79
C GLY A 288 -13.18 7.57 -16.88
N LYS A 289 -12.49 7.39 -18.01
CA LYS A 289 -11.25 8.10 -18.33
C LYS A 289 -11.52 9.59 -18.48
N GLY A 290 -10.73 10.43 -17.82
CA GLY A 290 -10.79 11.88 -18.03
C GLY A 290 -9.94 12.65 -17.04
N ASN A 291 -10.08 13.97 -17.03
CA ASN A 291 -9.33 14.89 -16.17
C ASN A 291 -10.22 15.63 -15.17
N GLY A 292 -11.51 15.30 -15.09
CA GLY A 292 -12.41 15.82 -14.06
C GLY A 292 -11.97 15.43 -12.64
N LEU A 293 -12.58 16.07 -11.63
CA LEU A 293 -12.26 15.82 -10.21
C LEU A 293 -12.72 14.45 -9.70
N ALA A 294 -13.61 13.76 -10.43
CA ALA A 294 -14.04 12.39 -10.15
C ALA A 294 -13.47 11.37 -11.17
N GLN A 295 -12.54 11.80 -12.03
CA GLN A 295 -11.97 10.99 -13.11
C GLN A 295 -10.46 10.85 -12.95
N LEU A 296 -9.93 9.75 -13.47
CA LEU A 296 -8.51 9.46 -13.57
C LEU A 296 -8.17 9.06 -15.01
N SER A 297 -6.88 9.02 -15.33
CA SER A 297 -6.34 8.55 -16.60
C SER A 297 -5.05 7.78 -16.33
N GLY A 298 -5.16 6.45 -16.25
CA GLY A 298 -4.02 5.57 -15.98
C GLY A 298 -3.34 5.86 -14.63
N PRO A 299 -4.04 5.73 -13.49
CA PRO A 299 -3.43 5.88 -12.18
C PRO A 299 -2.36 4.81 -11.97
N ARG A 300 -1.26 5.17 -11.30
CA ARG A 300 -0.17 4.24 -10.97
C ARG A 300 -0.01 4.06 -9.48
N GLU A 301 0.75 4.89 -8.81
CA GLU A 301 1.01 4.76 -7.38
C GLU A 301 -0.18 5.26 -6.57
N VAL A 302 -0.46 4.55 -5.47
CA VAL A 302 -1.54 4.84 -4.54
C VAL A 302 -1.00 4.72 -3.12
N LEU A 303 -1.36 5.67 -2.26
CA LEU A 303 -1.08 5.63 -0.82
C LEU A 303 -2.34 6.02 -0.07
N ALA A 304 -2.56 5.44 1.10
CA ALA A 304 -3.64 5.85 1.99
C ALA A 304 -3.10 6.16 3.39
N ASP A 305 -3.57 7.25 3.98
CA ASP A 305 -3.27 7.60 5.36
C ASP A 305 -4.21 6.89 6.36
N GLN A 306 -3.94 7.06 7.66
CA GLN A 306 -4.76 6.47 8.72
C GLN A 306 -6.18 7.03 8.80
N LEU A 307 -6.44 8.21 8.22
CA LEU A 307 -7.78 8.82 8.14
C LEU A 307 -8.58 8.26 6.95
N GLY A 308 -7.94 7.47 6.09
CA GLY A 308 -8.51 6.94 4.85
C GLY A 308 -8.49 7.94 3.70
N THR A 309 -7.66 8.97 3.77
CA THR A 309 -7.36 9.84 2.63
C THR A 309 -6.49 9.06 1.65
N VAL A 310 -6.87 9.05 0.37
CA VAL A 310 -6.19 8.35 -0.70
C VAL A 310 -5.46 9.36 -1.59
N TYR A 311 -4.16 9.15 -1.77
CA TYR A 311 -3.29 9.90 -2.68
C TYR A 311 -3.01 9.04 -3.90
N VAL A 312 -3.20 9.60 -5.09
CA VAL A 312 -3.10 8.86 -6.35
C VAL A 312 -2.24 9.65 -7.34
N THR A 313 -1.22 9.01 -7.90
CA THR A 313 -0.51 9.57 -9.06
C THR A 313 -1.33 9.27 -10.33
N ASP A 314 -1.95 10.30 -10.89
CA ASP A 314 -2.78 10.23 -12.09
C ASP A 314 -1.90 10.49 -13.32
N CYS A 315 -1.09 9.49 -13.68
CA CYS A 315 0.04 9.65 -14.59
C CYS A 315 -0.34 10.11 -16.00
N GLY A 316 -1.48 9.66 -16.52
CA GLY A 316 -1.99 10.08 -17.83
C GLY A 316 -2.53 11.51 -17.85
N ASN A 317 -2.74 12.13 -16.68
CA ASN A 317 -3.09 13.55 -16.55
C ASN A 317 -1.94 14.38 -15.92
N HIS A 318 -0.77 13.78 -15.70
CA HIS A 318 0.43 14.44 -15.17
C HIS A 318 0.19 15.17 -13.83
N ARG A 319 -0.61 14.58 -12.94
CA ARG A 319 -0.98 15.19 -11.65
C ARG A 319 -0.97 14.18 -10.51
N VAL A 320 -0.97 14.69 -9.28
CA VAL A 320 -1.28 13.94 -8.06
C VAL A 320 -2.60 14.44 -7.53
N MET A 321 -3.47 13.52 -7.14
CA MET A 321 -4.82 13.81 -6.67
C MET A 321 -5.03 13.23 -5.28
N LEU A 322 -5.87 13.90 -4.48
CA LEU A 322 -6.22 13.53 -3.12
C LEU A 322 -7.73 13.33 -3.03
N TRP A 323 -8.15 12.18 -2.50
CA TRP A 323 -9.54 11.89 -2.14
C TRP A 323 -9.67 11.66 -0.64
N SER A 324 -10.50 12.45 0.02
CA SER A 324 -10.89 12.18 1.40
C SER A 324 -11.81 10.96 1.47
N LYS A 325 -11.76 10.24 2.59
CA LYS A 325 -12.70 9.14 2.86
C LYS A 325 -14.16 9.60 2.68
N GLY A 326 -14.91 8.91 1.83
CA GLY A 326 -16.31 9.21 1.55
C GLY A 326 -16.56 10.41 0.63
N ALA A 327 -15.53 10.95 -0.03
CA ALA A 327 -15.72 11.92 -1.10
C ALA A 327 -16.52 11.30 -2.26
N THR A 328 -17.58 11.99 -2.71
CA THR A 328 -18.45 11.59 -3.81
C THR A 328 -18.21 12.41 -5.06
#